data_AF-A0A355E3X4-F1
#
_entry.id   AF-A0A355E3X4-F1
#
_cell.length_a   1.000
_cell.length_b   1.000
_cell.length_c   1.000
_cell.angle_alpha   90.00
_cell.angle_beta   90.00
_cell.angle_gamma   90.00
#
_symmetry.space_group_name_H-M   'P 1'
#
loop_
_entity.id
_entity.type
_entity.pdbx_description
1 polymer ?
#
loop_
_entity_poly.entity_id
_entity_poly.type
_entity_poly.pdbx_seq_one_letter_code
_entity_poly.pdbx_strand_id
1 'polypeptide(L)'
;MISGYVVYLYAYDIAYDMRREPIRELLGQPVATFMADVSKHSPQDLFFYRPEMVRLPAVERVGPRGVARVERTLKLLPVGAISITVRVPFEVKRLADLVDFHDLRFSNGALEAEVRRLAEDALRELAPNCIRPVARLQEDEAYTVFCIASPLRGDDGKPLSGAAWMFAHRRGVAALLTQEKDPTRLSEAEVEETSVQHLSYYDRDLTVIDWDAALIADEARNFEEILHILELANVQLAELKEYDRVLDAALGRAYRDVEGGIRFWGGREVTAGLREIRIDMARMADEITNITKFFGDWHLARVYQQLSDRFHLGDWSTTVNHKLKTLGELYELLNQERMNRWMLFLEVCIVLLFVADLALIFVLSH
;
A
#
# COMPACT_ATOMS: atom_id res chain seq x y z
N MET A 1 11.55 24.34 22.46
CA MET A 1 12.00 24.08 21.08
C MET A 1 11.79 22.59 20.85
N ILE A 2 11.11 22.24 19.77
CA ILE A 2 10.74 20.86 19.41
C ILE A 2 11.60 20.48 18.21
N SER A 3 12.28 19.34 18.29
CA SER A 3 13.18 18.88 17.23
C SER A 3 12.90 17.42 16.91
N GLY A 4 13.16 17.03 15.68
CA GLY A 4 12.96 15.66 15.23
C GLY A 4 13.03 15.55 13.72
N TYR A 5 12.25 14.62 13.17
CA TYR A 5 12.18 14.36 11.73
C TYR A 5 10.74 14.27 11.27
N VAL A 6 10.45 14.79 10.08
CA VAL A 6 9.26 14.41 9.33
C VAL A 6 9.65 13.31 8.35
N VAL A 7 8.89 12.24 8.35
CA VAL A 7 9.09 11.07 7.50
C VAL A 7 7.88 10.93 6.58
N TYR A 8 8.11 11.01 5.29
CA TYR A 8 7.09 10.85 4.26
C TYR A 8 7.18 9.43 3.71
N LEU A 9 6.07 8.69 3.83
CA LEU A 9 5.97 7.31 3.36
C LEU A 9 5.15 7.28 2.08
N TYR A 10 5.80 6.99 0.96
CA TYR A 10 5.14 6.77 -0.32
C TYR A 10 5.12 5.27 -0.62
N ALA A 11 4.04 4.80 -1.22
CA ALA A 11 3.89 3.44 -1.71
C ALA A 11 3.47 3.49 -3.18
N TYR A 12 4.10 2.68 -4.01
CA TYR A 12 3.76 2.57 -5.42
C TYR A 12 3.70 1.10 -5.82
N ASP A 13 2.59 0.69 -6.41
CA ASP A 13 2.53 -0.54 -7.19
C ASP A 13 3.28 -0.31 -8.51
N ILE A 14 4.26 -1.17 -8.81
CA ILE A 14 5.13 -1.05 -9.99
C ILE A 14 4.96 -2.21 -10.96
N ALA A 15 4.42 -3.35 -10.52
CA ALA A 15 4.28 -4.53 -11.34
C ALA A 15 3.30 -5.52 -10.71
N TYR A 16 2.75 -6.40 -11.54
CA TYR A 16 1.95 -7.51 -11.04
C TYR A 16 2.73 -8.43 -10.08
N ASP A 17 4.02 -8.66 -10.33
CA ASP A 17 4.91 -9.45 -9.45
C ASP A 17 6.38 -9.13 -9.78
N MET A 18 7.31 -9.47 -8.90
CA MET A 18 8.75 -9.40 -9.15
C MET A 18 9.38 -10.79 -9.29
N ARG A 19 10.28 -10.94 -10.25
CA ARG A 19 11.11 -12.14 -10.37
C ARG A 19 11.95 -12.31 -9.11
N ARG A 20 12.08 -13.54 -8.63
CA ARG A 20 12.91 -13.91 -7.45
C ARG A 20 14.42 -13.89 -7.71
N GLU A 21 14.86 -13.15 -8.71
CA GLU A 21 16.28 -12.96 -9.01
C GLU A 21 16.82 -11.83 -8.13
N PRO A 22 17.98 -12.00 -7.49
CA PRO A 22 18.52 -10.99 -6.58
C PRO A 22 18.88 -9.71 -7.34
N ILE A 23 18.34 -8.58 -6.89
CA ILE A 23 18.69 -7.26 -7.40
C ILE A 23 19.92 -6.80 -6.63
N ARG A 24 21.04 -6.59 -7.34
CA ARG A 24 22.32 -6.25 -6.70
C ARG A 24 22.52 -4.75 -6.54
N GLU A 25 22.01 -4.00 -7.50
CA GLU A 25 22.16 -2.55 -7.61
C GLU A 25 20.85 -1.99 -8.14
N LEU A 26 20.48 -0.82 -7.63
CA LEU A 26 19.34 -0.05 -8.08
C LEU A 26 19.65 1.43 -7.87
N LEU A 27 19.41 2.27 -8.88
CA LEU A 27 19.68 3.71 -8.88
C LEU A 27 21.15 4.03 -8.57
N GLY A 28 22.06 3.18 -9.05
CA GLY A 28 23.50 3.34 -8.85
C GLY A 28 23.98 3.05 -7.42
N GLN A 29 23.18 2.37 -6.60
CA GLN A 29 23.47 2.07 -5.20
C GLN A 29 23.30 0.57 -4.92
N PRO A 30 24.14 -0.02 -4.04
CA PRO A 30 24.01 -1.42 -3.69
C PRO A 30 22.71 -1.69 -2.94
N VAL A 31 22.03 -2.77 -3.29
CA VAL A 31 20.88 -3.28 -2.55
C VAL A 31 21.37 -3.98 -1.28
N ALA A 32 20.74 -3.67 -0.17
CA ALA A 32 20.98 -4.28 1.13
C ALA A 32 19.68 -4.85 1.69
N THR A 33 19.78 -5.77 2.65
CA THR A 33 18.60 -6.25 3.37
C THR A 33 18.27 -5.30 4.52
N PHE A 34 17.01 -4.86 4.62
CA PHE A 34 16.58 -4.05 5.76
C PHE A 34 16.67 -4.86 7.06
N MET A 35 17.36 -4.28 8.05
CA MET A 35 17.38 -4.75 9.42
C MET A 35 16.97 -3.56 10.31
N ALA A 36 15.76 -3.62 10.88
CA ALA A 36 15.44 -2.77 12.02
C ALA A 36 16.36 -3.19 13.17
N ASP A 37 17.01 -2.23 13.82
CA ASP A 37 17.88 -2.51 14.96
C ASP A 37 16.97 -2.84 16.15
N VAL A 38 16.73 -4.14 16.35
CA VAL A 38 15.75 -4.64 17.33
C VAL A 38 16.15 -4.19 18.72
N SER A 39 15.29 -3.39 19.37
CA SER A 39 15.56 -2.95 20.74
C SER A 39 15.34 -4.07 21.77
N LYS A 40 15.83 -3.85 23.01
CA LYS A 40 16.35 -4.82 24.00
C LYS A 40 15.52 -6.08 24.36
N HIS A 41 14.27 -6.25 23.94
CA HIS A 41 13.43 -7.36 24.41
C HIS A 41 12.57 -8.04 23.36
N SER A 42 12.68 -7.66 22.10
CA SER A 42 11.87 -8.30 21.06
C SER A 42 12.58 -9.55 20.53
N PRO A 43 11.87 -10.65 20.27
CA PRO A 43 12.49 -11.88 19.76
C PRO A 43 13.27 -11.57 18.46
N GLN A 44 14.46 -12.17 18.31
CA GLN A 44 15.40 -11.88 17.21
C GLN A 44 14.84 -12.10 15.79
N ASP A 45 13.64 -12.70 15.70
CA ASP A 45 12.92 -13.06 14.47
C ASP A 45 11.63 -12.24 14.26
N LEU A 46 11.58 -10.97 14.70
CA LEU A 46 10.43 -10.08 14.50
C LEU A 46 9.98 -9.92 13.03
N PHE A 47 10.91 -10.05 12.09
CA PHE A 47 10.65 -9.86 10.66
C PHE A 47 11.08 -11.11 9.90
N PHE A 48 10.15 -12.05 9.70
CA PHE A 48 10.34 -13.21 8.82
C PHE A 48 10.54 -12.78 7.36
N TYR A 49 10.01 -11.62 6.98
CA TYR A 49 10.26 -10.98 5.70
C TYR A 49 11.13 -9.74 5.89
N ARG A 50 12.33 -9.73 5.29
CA ARG A 50 13.24 -8.58 5.31
C ARG A 50 13.30 -7.98 3.90
N PRO A 51 12.69 -6.80 3.67
CA PRO A 51 12.67 -6.20 2.35
C PRO A 51 14.08 -5.85 1.89
N GLU A 52 14.31 -5.98 0.59
CA GLU A 52 15.48 -5.41 -0.07
C GLU A 52 15.34 -3.89 -0.06
N MET A 53 16.42 -3.17 0.23
CA MET A 53 16.41 -1.73 0.38
C MET A 53 17.62 -1.09 -0.28
N VAL A 54 17.43 0.15 -0.72
CA VAL A 54 18.48 1.03 -1.23
C VAL A 54 18.44 2.33 -0.45
N ARG A 55 19.58 2.71 0.13
CA ARG A 55 19.76 4.04 0.72
C ARG A 55 20.42 4.94 -0.31
N LEU A 56 19.74 6.00 -0.70
CA LEU A 56 20.30 6.98 -1.62
C LEU A 56 21.18 7.98 -0.86
N PRO A 57 22.20 8.57 -1.51
CA PRO A 57 22.99 9.63 -0.91
C PRO A 57 22.10 10.76 -0.37
N ALA A 58 22.40 11.21 0.85
CA ALA A 58 21.72 12.35 1.44
C ALA A 58 21.99 13.60 0.60
N VAL A 59 20.97 14.44 0.46
CA VAL A 59 21.04 15.67 -0.34
C VAL A 59 20.64 16.86 0.49
N GLU A 60 21.35 17.97 0.30
CA GLU A 60 20.95 19.24 0.88
C GLU A 60 19.87 19.89 0.01
N ARG A 61 18.83 20.41 0.66
CA ARG A 61 17.73 21.12 0.03
C ARG A 61 17.41 22.38 0.82
N VAL A 62 17.08 23.46 0.12
CA VAL A 62 16.54 24.66 0.75
C VAL A 62 15.03 24.49 0.86
N GLY A 63 14.53 24.23 2.07
CA GLY A 63 13.13 24.10 2.40
C GLY A 63 12.55 25.36 3.07
N PRO A 64 11.30 25.31 3.56
CA PRO A 64 10.59 26.48 4.10
C PRO A 64 11.25 27.07 5.36
N ARG A 65 12.06 26.28 6.07
CA ARG A 65 12.73 26.66 7.33
C ARG A 65 14.25 26.71 7.22
N GLY A 66 14.80 26.69 6.00
CA GLY A 66 16.25 26.76 5.74
C GLY A 66 16.80 25.53 5.03
N VAL A 67 18.12 25.36 5.09
CA VAL A 67 18.80 24.18 4.51
C VAL A 67 18.52 22.95 5.37
N ALA A 68 18.00 21.90 4.76
CA ALA A 68 17.75 20.61 5.40
C ALA A 68 18.49 19.50 4.65
N ARG A 69 19.06 18.57 5.42
CA ARG A 69 19.64 17.33 4.89
C ARG A 69 18.53 16.30 4.72
N VAL A 70 18.21 15.98 3.47
CA VAL A 70 17.14 15.05 3.11
C VAL A 70 17.73 13.67 2.86
N GLU A 71 17.21 12.68 3.59
CA GLU A 71 17.58 11.26 3.42
C GLU A 71 16.46 10.53 2.69
N ARG A 72 16.81 9.66 1.74
CA ARG A 72 15.85 8.95 0.90
C ARG A 72 16.20 7.47 0.87
N THR A 73 15.20 6.63 1.08
CA THR A 73 15.34 5.18 1.08
C THR A 73 14.27 4.57 0.21
N LEU A 74 14.65 3.66 -0.67
CA LEU A 74 13.73 2.79 -1.41
C LEU A 74 13.71 1.42 -0.74
N LYS A 75 12.53 0.82 -0.60
CA LYS A 75 12.37 -0.59 -0.26
C LYS A 75 11.58 -1.31 -1.36
N LEU A 76 12.05 -2.49 -1.72
CA LEU A 76 11.40 -3.39 -2.67
C LEU A 76 10.60 -4.41 -1.90
N LEU A 77 9.33 -4.56 -2.26
CA LEU A 77 8.45 -5.56 -1.68
C LEU A 77 8.19 -6.67 -2.72
N PRO A 78 8.01 -7.93 -2.30
CA PRO A 78 7.91 -9.07 -3.23
C PRO A 78 6.66 -9.00 -4.10
N VAL A 79 5.66 -8.24 -3.64
CA VAL A 79 4.33 -8.13 -4.26
C VAL A 79 4.33 -7.25 -5.51
N GLY A 80 5.49 -6.79 -5.99
CA GLY A 80 5.53 -5.86 -7.12
C GLY A 80 5.34 -4.40 -6.70
N ALA A 81 5.49 -4.09 -5.41
CA ALA A 81 5.44 -2.74 -4.88
C ALA A 81 6.82 -2.21 -4.46
N ILE A 82 6.95 -0.89 -4.47
CA ILE A 82 8.07 -0.18 -3.84
C ILE A 82 7.53 0.79 -2.79
N SER A 83 8.27 0.93 -1.70
CA SER A 83 8.09 2.04 -0.77
C SER A 83 9.25 3.02 -0.89
N ILE A 84 8.94 4.32 -0.89
CA ILE A 84 9.93 5.39 -0.84
C ILE A 84 9.71 6.16 0.45
N THR A 85 10.73 6.13 1.31
CA THR A 85 10.77 6.91 2.54
C THR A 85 11.65 8.13 2.35
N VAL A 86 11.13 9.31 2.68
CA VAL A 86 11.91 10.56 2.71
C VAL A 86 11.93 11.10 4.14
N ARG A 87 13.12 11.34 4.69
CA ARG A 87 13.31 11.86 6.05
C ARG A 87 13.91 13.26 6.01
N VAL A 88 13.26 14.20 6.69
CA VAL A 88 13.64 15.62 6.73
C VAL A 88 13.71 16.08 8.19
N PRO A 89 14.88 16.54 8.68
CA PRO A 89 14.99 17.07 10.04
C PRO A 89 14.22 18.39 10.18
N PHE A 90 13.66 18.62 11.37
CA PHE A 90 13.03 19.88 11.72
C PHE A 90 13.47 20.37 13.09
N GLU A 91 13.39 21.69 13.27
CA GLU A 91 13.49 22.36 14.56
C GLU A 91 12.49 23.52 14.57
N VAL A 92 11.50 23.45 15.46
CA VAL A 92 10.41 24.43 15.54
C VAL A 92 10.18 24.92 16.96
N LYS A 93 9.53 26.08 17.09
CA LYS A 93 9.21 26.64 18.41
C LYS A 93 7.90 26.10 18.95
N ARG A 94 6.89 25.94 18.08
CA ARG A 94 5.53 25.52 18.44
C ARG A 94 5.11 24.31 17.60
N LEU A 95 4.24 23.47 18.15
CA LEU A 95 3.71 22.30 17.45
C LEU A 95 2.96 22.69 16.16
N ALA A 96 2.21 23.80 16.17
CA ALA A 96 1.51 24.31 15.00
C ALA A 96 2.43 24.68 13.82
N ASP A 97 3.71 24.94 14.08
CA ASP A 97 4.68 25.21 13.01
C ASP A 97 5.03 23.94 12.20
N LEU A 98 4.67 22.74 12.70
CA LEU A 98 4.86 21.47 11.98
C LEU A 98 3.84 21.28 10.85
N VAL A 99 2.71 21.98 10.86
CA VAL A 99 1.69 21.89 9.80
C VAL A 99 2.26 22.30 8.44
N ASP A 100 3.27 23.19 8.42
CA ASP A 100 3.99 23.61 7.21
C ASP A 100 4.74 22.46 6.50
N PHE A 101 4.93 21.32 7.16
CA PHE A 101 5.63 20.18 6.60
C PHE A 101 4.72 19.18 5.89
N HIS A 102 3.38 19.30 5.94
CA HIS A 102 2.50 18.43 5.13
C HIS A 102 2.74 18.64 3.63
N ASP A 103 2.67 19.89 3.17
CA ASP A 103 2.93 20.28 1.78
C ASP A 103 4.39 20.71 1.57
N LEU A 104 5.35 19.82 1.82
CA LEU A 104 6.76 20.19 1.78
C LEU A 104 7.21 20.60 0.36
N ARG A 105 7.61 21.87 0.24
CA ARG A 105 8.16 22.46 -0.98
C ARG A 105 9.58 22.94 -0.76
N PHE A 106 10.49 22.45 -1.60
CA PHE A 106 11.85 22.93 -1.68
C PHE A 106 12.00 23.98 -2.79
N SER A 107 13.12 24.69 -2.80
CA SER A 107 13.46 25.66 -3.86
C SER A 107 13.41 25.08 -5.29
N ASN A 108 13.60 23.77 -5.46
CA ASN A 108 13.57 23.07 -6.74
C ASN A 108 12.22 22.39 -7.05
N GLY A 109 11.18 22.58 -6.22
CA GLY A 109 9.84 22.05 -6.44
C GLY A 109 9.23 21.35 -5.23
N ALA A 110 8.04 20.77 -5.42
CA ALA A 110 7.36 19.97 -4.40
C ALA A 110 8.08 18.63 -4.18
N LEU A 111 8.12 18.15 -2.93
CA LEU A 111 8.71 16.86 -2.56
C LEU A 111 8.06 15.70 -3.34
N GLU A 112 6.73 15.69 -3.40
CA GLU A 112 5.93 14.68 -4.10
C GLU A 112 6.39 14.49 -5.56
N ALA A 113 6.63 15.59 -6.29
CA ALA A 113 7.10 15.53 -7.67
C ALA A 113 8.54 14.98 -7.78
N GLU A 114 9.40 15.21 -6.78
CA GLU A 114 10.75 14.60 -6.72
C GLU A 114 10.65 13.10 -6.45
N VAL A 115 9.80 12.68 -5.50
CA VAL A 115 9.60 11.27 -5.16
C VAL A 115 8.96 10.49 -6.30
N ARG A 116 7.99 11.09 -7.00
CA ARG A 116 7.38 10.48 -8.18
C ARG A 116 8.39 10.22 -9.29
N ARG A 117 9.26 11.20 -9.60
CA ARG A 117 10.35 10.98 -10.56
C ARG A 117 11.28 9.86 -10.12
N LEU A 118 11.60 9.80 -8.83
CA LEU A 118 12.42 8.74 -8.28
C LEU A 118 11.77 7.36 -8.43
N ALA A 119 10.45 7.26 -8.21
CA ALA A 119 9.68 6.04 -8.42
C ALA A 119 9.64 5.65 -9.91
N GLU A 120 9.44 6.63 -10.81
CA GLU A 120 9.48 6.41 -12.27
C GLU A 120 10.87 5.94 -12.74
N ASP A 121 11.95 6.47 -12.17
CA ASP A 121 13.33 6.05 -12.44
C ASP A 121 13.56 4.61 -11.97
N ALA A 122 13.12 4.29 -10.74
CA ALA A 122 13.19 2.94 -10.19
C ALA A 122 12.40 1.93 -11.02
N LEU A 123 11.16 2.26 -11.42
CA LEU A 123 10.34 1.42 -12.30
C LEU A 123 11.07 1.12 -13.62
N ARG A 124 11.72 2.10 -14.24
CA ARG A 124 12.46 1.88 -15.51
C ARG A 124 13.64 0.92 -15.34
N GLU A 125 14.37 1.03 -14.23
CA GLU A 125 15.50 0.14 -13.93
C GLU A 125 15.04 -1.27 -13.52
N LEU A 126 13.94 -1.37 -12.77
CA LEU A 126 13.35 -2.64 -12.30
C LEU A 126 12.51 -3.37 -13.35
N ALA A 127 12.09 -2.71 -14.43
CA ALA A 127 11.23 -3.29 -15.46
C ALA A 127 11.67 -4.68 -15.98
N PRO A 128 12.96 -5.00 -16.16
CA PRO A 128 13.40 -6.34 -16.56
C PRO A 128 13.11 -7.44 -15.51
N ASN A 129 13.07 -7.05 -14.24
CA ASN A 129 12.77 -7.91 -13.10
C ASN A 129 11.27 -7.97 -12.80
N CYS A 130 10.47 -7.05 -13.34
CA CYS A 130 9.03 -7.02 -13.18
C CYS A 130 8.31 -8.02 -14.10
N ILE A 131 7.25 -8.64 -13.57
CA ILE A 131 6.25 -9.40 -14.32
C ILE A 131 5.09 -8.44 -14.56
N ARG A 132 4.78 -8.15 -15.82
CA ARG A 132 3.76 -7.15 -16.23
C ARG A 132 3.92 -5.81 -15.47
N PRO A 133 5.01 -5.06 -15.71
CA PRO A 133 5.19 -3.74 -15.10
C PRO A 133 4.04 -2.81 -15.47
N VAL A 134 3.66 -1.93 -14.53
CA VAL A 134 2.62 -0.94 -14.77
C VAL A 134 3.08 0.07 -15.82
N ALA A 135 2.17 0.48 -16.69
CA ALA A 135 2.49 1.46 -17.74
C ALA A 135 2.71 2.88 -17.18
N ARG A 136 2.06 3.20 -16.06
CA ARG A 136 2.14 4.49 -15.37
C ARG A 136 1.86 4.29 -13.88
N LEU A 137 2.72 4.87 -13.05
CA LEU A 137 2.50 4.93 -11.60
C LEU A 137 1.26 5.76 -11.28
N GLN A 138 0.47 5.29 -10.32
CA GLN A 138 -0.66 6.08 -9.82
C GLN A 138 -0.16 7.26 -8.99
N GLU A 139 -0.99 8.30 -8.93
CA GLU A 139 -0.81 9.40 -8.00
C GLU A 139 -1.33 8.92 -6.64
N ASP A 140 -0.46 8.88 -5.64
CA ASP A 140 -0.83 8.62 -4.25
C ASP A 140 -0.11 9.62 -3.37
N GLU A 141 -0.79 10.05 -2.32
CA GLU A 141 -0.26 11.02 -1.37
C GLU A 141 0.65 10.33 -0.35
N ALA A 142 1.53 11.12 0.27
CA ALA A 142 2.42 10.57 1.29
C ALA A 142 1.67 10.43 2.61
N TYR A 143 1.80 9.28 3.26
CA TYR A 143 1.46 9.20 4.67
C TYR A 143 2.56 9.88 5.50
N THR A 144 2.21 10.96 6.19
CA THR A 144 3.20 11.88 6.82
C THR A 144 3.37 11.57 8.30
N VAL A 145 4.59 11.25 8.72
CA VAL A 145 4.89 10.89 10.11
C VAL A 145 5.80 11.92 10.77
N PHE A 146 5.30 12.55 11.83
CA PHE A 146 6.05 13.49 12.65
C PHE A 146 6.74 12.75 13.79
N CYS A 147 8.05 12.58 13.73
CA CYS A 147 8.84 12.00 14.80
C CYS A 147 9.45 13.10 15.68
N ILE A 148 8.94 13.28 16.89
CA ILE A 148 9.50 14.21 17.90
C ILE A 148 10.48 13.45 18.79
N ALA A 149 11.69 13.98 18.95
CA ALA A 149 12.68 13.37 19.84
C ALA A 149 12.25 13.51 21.32
N SER A 150 12.16 12.38 22.03
CA SER A 150 11.99 12.36 23.48
C SER A 150 13.29 12.79 24.21
N PRO A 151 13.19 13.32 25.46
CA PRO A 151 11.97 13.44 26.25
C PRO A 151 11.07 14.61 25.80
N LEU A 152 9.77 14.35 25.75
CA LEU A 152 8.75 15.39 25.64
C LEU A 152 8.82 16.31 26.87
N ARG A 153 8.68 17.63 26.65
CA ARG A 153 8.82 18.65 27.70
C ARG A 153 7.58 19.51 27.79
N GLY A 154 7.23 19.90 29.00
CA GLY A 154 6.21 20.93 29.26
C GLY A 154 6.75 22.35 29.07
N ASP A 155 5.87 23.33 29.23
CA ASP A 155 6.21 24.75 29.13
C ASP A 155 7.24 25.19 30.18
N ASP A 156 7.30 24.51 31.32
CA ASP A 156 8.28 24.71 32.38
C ASP A 156 9.64 24.02 32.09
N GLY A 157 9.78 23.38 30.93
CA GLY A 157 10.98 22.68 30.47
C GLY A 157 11.22 21.31 31.11
N LYS A 158 10.36 20.86 32.03
CA LYS A 158 10.50 19.55 32.68
C LYS A 158 10.03 18.42 31.75
N PRO A 159 10.65 17.23 31.84
CA PRO A 159 10.18 16.07 31.10
C PRO A 159 8.76 15.70 31.55
N LEU A 160 7.88 15.43 30.59
CA LEU A 160 6.53 14.92 30.81
C LEU A 160 6.44 13.47 30.35
N SER A 161 5.50 12.73 30.92
CA SER A 161 5.08 11.46 30.33
C SER A 161 4.37 11.71 29.00
N GLY A 162 4.34 10.70 28.12
CA GLY A 162 3.64 10.76 26.83
C GLY A 162 2.18 11.15 27.01
N ALA A 163 1.49 10.49 27.94
CA ALA A 163 0.10 10.77 28.27
C ALA A 163 -0.13 12.21 28.80
N ALA A 164 0.74 12.70 29.70
CA ALA A 164 0.60 14.06 30.23
C ALA A 164 0.86 15.12 29.16
N TRP A 165 1.84 14.88 28.29
CA TRP A 165 2.12 15.76 27.16
C TRP A 165 0.97 15.76 26.15
N MET A 166 0.41 14.59 25.83
CA MET A 166 -0.74 14.45 24.94
C MET A 166 -1.95 15.21 25.47
N PHE A 167 -2.27 15.07 26.75
CA PHE A 167 -3.36 15.80 27.38
C PHE A 167 -3.18 17.33 27.29
N ALA A 168 -1.96 17.82 27.52
CA ALA A 168 -1.64 19.24 27.43
C ALA A 168 -1.69 19.79 25.98
N HIS A 169 -1.36 18.96 24.99
CA HIS A 169 -1.25 19.36 23.59
C HIS A 169 -2.36 18.84 22.68
N ARG A 170 -3.43 18.26 23.23
CA ARG A 170 -4.50 17.57 22.48
C ARG A 170 -5.00 18.31 21.24
N ARG A 171 -5.31 19.60 21.36
CA ARG A 171 -5.79 20.45 20.26
C ARG A 171 -4.71 20.66 19.20
N GLY A 172 -3.47 20.86 19.62
CA GLY A 172 -2.35 21.05 18.70
C GLY A 172 -1.98 19.77 17.96
N VAL A 173 -2.09 18.61 18.60
CA VAL A 173 -1.89 17.30 17.96
C VAL A 173 -3.02 17.01 16.97
N ALA A 174 -4.28 17.20 17.35
CA ALA A 174 -5.41 17.05 16.44
C ALA A 174 -5.29 17.97 15.22
N ALA A 175 -4.93 19.24 15.42
CA ALA A 175 -4.71 20.19 14.34
C ALA A 175 -3.54 19.79 13.42
N LEU A 176 -2.45 19.26 13.99
CA LEU A 176 -1.34 18.74 13.22
C LEU A 176 -1.77 17.56 12.34
N LEU A 177 -2.48 16.58 12.89
CA LEU A 177 -2.84 15.36 12.16
C LEU A 177 -3.94 15.59 11.13
N THR A 178 -4.85 16.54 11.36
CA THR A 178 -5.92 16.94 10.42
C THR A 178 -5.52 18.08 9.48
N GLN A 179 -4.24 18.48 9.50
CA GLN A 179 -3.68 19.55 8.67
C GLN A 179 -4.32 20.94 8.89
N GLU A 180 -4.98 21.18 10.03
CA GLU A 180 -5.59 22.47 10.35
C GLU A 180 -4.56 23.44 10.97
N LYS A 181 -4.39 24.61 10.35
CA LYS A 181 -3.42 25.61 10.82
C LYS A 181 -3.84 26.33 12.10
N ASP A 182 -5.16 26.45 12.32
CA ASP A 182 -5.71 27.08 13.51
C ASP A 182 -6.43 26.06 14.41
N PRO A 183 -5.77 25.57 15.48
CA PRO A 183 -6.35 24.60 16.42
C PRO A 183 -7.61 25.08 17.13
N THR A 184 -7.92 26.38 17.11
CA THR A 184 -9.14 26.91 17.75
C THR A 184 -10.40 26.61 16.96
N ARG A 185 -10.27 26.33 15.66
CA ARG A 185 -11.38 26.00 14.75
C ARG A 185 -11.89 24.57 14.91
N LEU A 186 -11.08 23.68 15.48
CA LEU A 186 -11.48 22.30 15.73
C LEU A 186 -12.57 22.22 16.79
N SER A 187 -13.58 21.40 16.50
CA SER A 187 -14.62 21.05 17.46
C SER A 187 -14.05 20.24 18.61
N GLU A 188 -14.67 20.27 19.79
CA GLU A 188 -14.23 19.43 20.91
C GLU A 188 -14.36 17.94 20.60
N ALA A 189 -15.34 17.54 19.79
CA ALA A 189 -15.52 16.15 19.37
C ALA A 189 -14.34 15.65 18.52
N GLU A 190 -13.91 16.45 17.55
CA GLU A 190 -12.73 16.14 16.71
C GLU A 190 -11.47 15.99 17.56
N VAL A 191 -11.27 16.93 18.48
CA VAL A 191 -10.11 16.90 19.39
C VAL A 191 -10.16 15.66 20.28
N GLU A 192 -11.33 15.28 20.77
CA GLU A 192 -11.52 14.09 21.60
C GLU A 192 -11.26 12.80 20.82
N GLU A 193 -11.75 12.69 19.58
CA GLU A 193 -11.51 11.55 18.70
C GLU A 193 -10.01 11.27 18.53
N THR A 194 -9.22 12.29 18.16
CA THR A 194 -7.75 12.12 18.04
C THR A 194 -7.08 11.85 19.39
N SER A 195 -7.59 12.42 20.49
CA SER A 195 -6.95 12.31 21.81
C SER A 195 -7.09 10.94 22.46
N VAL A 196 -8.22 10.27 22.25
CA VAL A 196 -8.50 8.96 22.84
C VAL A 196 -7.68 7.86 22.16
N GLN A 197 -7.29 8.06 20.91
CA GLN A 197 -6.60 7.10 20.06
C GLN A 197 -5.06 7.16 20.21
N HIS A 198 -4.51 7.50 21.39
CA HIS A 198 -3.07 7.47 21.59
C HIS A 198 -2.60 6.12 22.15
N LEU A 199 -1.41 5.70 21.74
CA LEU A 199 -0.72 4.51 22.22
C LEU A 199 0.59 4.91 22.91
N SER A 200 0.86 4.28 24.04
CA SER A 200 2.13 4.35 24.74
C SER A 200 2.50 2.95 25.24
N TYR A 201 3.77 2.59 25.13
CA TYR A 201 4.35 1.37 25.70
C TYR A 201 5.15 1.70 26.96
N TYR A 202 5.97 2.75 26.91
CA TYR A 202 6.69 3.32 28.03
C TYR A 202 6.06 4.63 28.50
N ASP A 203 6.43 5.08 29.70
CA ASP A 203 5.95 6.35 30.25
C ASP A 203 6.32 7.57 29.37
N ARG A 204 7.35 7.44 28.52
CA ARG A 204 7.92 8.56 27.74
C ARG A 204 7.77 8.41 26.23
N ASP A 205 7.03 7.40 25.77
CA ASP A 205 6.66 7.28 24.37
C ASP A 205 5.21 7.69 24.14
N LEU A 206 4.92 8.08 22.91
CA LEU A 206 3.59 8.45 22.47
C LEU A 206 3.50 8.19 20.97
N THR A 207 2.46 7.47 20.55
CA THR A 207 2.10 7.30 19.15
C THR A 207 0.65 7.69 18.97
N VAL A 208 0.37 8.59 18.03
CA VAL A 208 -0.97 9.02 17.66
C VAL A 208 -1.10 8.85 16.16
N ILE A 209 -2.15 8.18 15.72
CA ILE A 209 -2.33 7.72 14.33
C ILE A 209 -3.64 8.30 13.83
N ASP A 210 -3.59 8.90 12.65
CA ASP A 210 -4.74 9.42 11.90
C ASP A 210 -4.71 8.86 10.46
N TRP A 211 -5.63 9.33 9.61
CA TRP A 211 -5.80 8.85 8.24
C TRP A 211 -4.64 9.25 7.33
N ASP A 212 -4.22 10.53 7.37
CA ASP A 212 -3.15 11.04 6.48
C ASP A 212 -1.80 11.22 7.19
N ALA A 213 -1.79 11.12 8.52
CA ALA A 213 -0.59 11.40 9.29
C ALA A 213 -0.52 10.69 10.65
N ALA A 214 0.70 10.57 11.17
CA ALA A 214 0.96 10.12 12.53
C ALA A 214 1.93 11.04 13.27
N LEU A 215 1.83 11.03 14.59
CA LEU A 215 2.78 11.63 15.51
C LEU A 215 3.42 10.53 16.35
N ILE A 216 4.75 10.44 16.33
CA ILE A 216 5.53 9.56 17.20
C ILE A 216 6.42 10.43 18.05
N ALA A 217 6.43 10.22 19.36
CA ALA A 217 7.43 10.78 20.25
C ALA A 217 8.11 9.64 21.01
N ASP A 218 9.41 9.48 20.79
CA ASP A 218 10.22 8.43 21.40
C ASP A 218 11.72 8.76 21.26
N GLU A 219 12.59 7.93 21.82
CA GLU A 219 14.01 7.95 21.57
C GLU A 219 14.30 7.64 20.09
N ALA A 220 15.28 8.34 19.49
CA ALA A 220 15.54 8.26 18.06
C ALA A 220 15.79 6.84 17.51
N ARG A 221 16.29 5.93 18.34
CA ARG A 221 16.53 4.53 18.00
C ARG A 221 15.25 3.70 17.85
N ASN A 222 14.16 4.10 18.48
CA ASN A 222 12.91 3.32 18.52
C ASN A 222 11.96 3.68 17.37
N PHE A 223 12.21 4.78 16.65
CA PHE A 223 11.34 5.21 15.54
C PHE A 223 11.26 4.17 14.43
N GLU A 224 12.35 3.46 14.12
CA GLU A 224 12.43 2.58 12.95
C GLU A 224 11.43 1.42 13.01
N GLU A 225 11.13 0.88 14.20
CA GLU A 225 10.16 -0.21 14.35
C GLU A 225 8.73 0.26 14.03
N ILE A 226 8.30 1.38 14.61
CA ILE A 226 6.97 1.96 14.39
C ILE A 226 6.83 2.47 12.95
N LEU A 227 7.85 3.18 12.43
CA LEU A 227 7.88 3.65 11.05
C LEU A 227 7.75 2.50 10.05
N HIS A 228 8.37 1.36 10.33
CA HIS A 228 8.23 0.20 9.46
C HIS A 228 6.82 -0.40 9.48
N ILE A 229 6.13 -0.40 10.63
CA ILE A 229 4.72 -0.83 10.69
C ILE A 229 3.82 0.13 9.91
N LEU A 230 4.03 1.44 10.06
CA LEU A 230 3.32 2.48 9.30
C LEU A 230 3.55 2.32 7.79
N GLU A 231 4.80 2.10 7.38
CA GLU A 231 5.18 1.85 5.99
C GLU A 231 4.50 0.61 5.43
N LEU A 232 4.49 -0.51 6.18
CA LEU A 232 3.84 -1.74 5.76
C LEU A 232 2.33 -1.55 5.60
N ALA A 233 1.66 -0.90 6.56
CA ALA A 233 0.24 -0.60 6.46
C ALA A 233 -0.08 0.32 5.27
N ASN A 234 0.78 1.30 4.99
CA ASN A 234 0.63 2.20 3.85
C ASN A 234 0.76 1.45 2.51
N VAL A 235 1.73 0.54 2.40
CA VAL A 235 1.86 -0.33 1.21
C VAL A 235 0.63 -1.23 1.05
N GLN A 236 0.12 -1.81 2.14
CA GLN A 236 -1.11 -2.62 2.06
C GLN A 236 -2.32 -1.83 1.55
N LEU A 237 -2.47 -0.58 1.99
CA LEU A 237 -3.55 0.27 1.52
C LEU A 237 -3.41 0.54 0.01
N ALA A 238 -2.21 0.87 -0.46
CA ALA A 238 -1.93 1.08 -1.88
C ALA A 238 -2.23 -0.16 -2.72
N GLU A 239 -1.81 -1.34 -2.26
CA GLU A 239 -2.08 -2.63 -2.91
C GLU A 239 -3.58 -2.93 -3.01
N LEU A 240 -4.32 -2.77 -1.91
CA LEU A 240 -5.76 -3.02 -1.89
C LEU A 240 -6.52 -2.05 -2.81
N LYS A 241 -6.13 -0.77 -2.84
CA LYS A 241 -6.68 0.22 -3.79
C LYS A 241 -6.43 -0.21 -5.25
N GLU A 242 -5.24 -0.71 -5.55
CA GLU A 242 -4.91 -1.16 -6.90
C GLU A 242 -5.68 -2.44 -7.29
N TYR A 243 -5.78 -3.41 -6.38
CA TYR A 243 -6.59 -4.61 -6.58
C TYR A 243 -8.05 -4.28 -6.84
N ASP A 244 -8.63 -3.37 -6.06
CA ASP A 244 -9.98 -2.90 -6.27
C ASP A 244 -10.19 -2.34 -7.69
N ARG A 245 -9.25 -1.51 -8.15
CA ARG A 245 -9.27 -0.91 -9.49
C ARG A 245 -9.13 -1.93 -10.62
N VAL A 246 -8.18 -2.85 -10.49
CA VAL A 246 -7.96 -3.93 -11.47
C VAL A 246 -9.20 -4.81 -11.59
N LEU A 247 -9.83 -5.12 -10.45
CA LEU A 247 -11.04 -5.93 -10.40
C LEU A 247 -12.26 -5.20 -10.97
N ASP A 248 -12.42 -3.91 -10.74
CA ASP A 248 -13.48 -3.13 -11.37
C ASP A 248 -13.37 -3.13 -12.90
N ALA A 249 -12.15 -2.96 -13.41
CA ALA A 249 -11.92 -3.04 -14.85
C ALA A 249 -12.20 -4.45 -15.39
N ALA A 250 -11.87 -5.50 -14.64
CA ALA A 250 -12.12 -6.89 -15.02
C ALA A 250 -13.62 -7.25 -14.97
N LEU A 251 -14.33 -6.86 -13.92
CA LEU A 251 -15.78 -7.02 -13.77
C LEU A 251 -16.52 -6.30 -14.91
N GLY A 252 -16.13 -5.06 -15.21
CA GLY A 252 -16.73 -4.31 -16.32
C GLY A 252 -16.55 -5.00 -17.69
N ARG A 253 -15.44 -5.72 -17.91
CA ARG A 253 -15.27 -6.58 -19.11
C ARG A 253 -16.18 -7.80 -19.05
N ALA A 254 -16.17 -8.53 -17.93
CA ALA A 254 -16.97 -9.74 -17.76
C ALA A 254 -18.48 -9.47 -17.95
N TYR A 255 -19.01 -8.38 -17.41
CA TYR A 255 -20.42 -8.00 -17.62
C TYR A 255 -20.73 -7.74 -19.11
N ARG A 256 -19.85 -7.05 -19.84
CA ARG A 256 -20.03 -6.83 -21.28
C ARG A 256 -19.99 -8.13 -22.09
N ASP A 257 -19.16 -9.09 -21.67
CA ASP A 257 -19.06 -10.39 -22.33
C ASP A 257 -20.33 -11.23 -22.11
N VAL A 258 -20.97 -11.11 -20.94
CA VAL A 258 -22.27 -11.74 -20.63
C VAL A 258 -23.40 -11.09 -21.45
N GLU A 259 -23.47 -9.75 -21.50
CA GLU A 259 -24.53 -9.03 -22.23
C GLU A 259 -24.41 -9.14 -23.75
N GLY A 260 -23.19 -9.10 -24.29
CA GLY A 260 -22.96 -9.07 -25.73
C GLY A 260 -23.30 -10.38 -26.45
N GLY A 261 -23.48 -11.47 -25.68
CA GLY A 261 -23.48 -12.84 -26.19
C GLY A 261 -22.13 -13.17 -26.84
N ILE A 262 -21.67 -14.42 -26.78
CA ILE A 262 -20.43 -14.79 -27.44
C ILE A 262 -20.61 -14.66 -28.97
N ARG A 263 -20.29 -13.48 -29.52
CA ARG A 263 -20.18 -13.24 -30.96
C ARG A 263 -19.01 -14.06 -31.49
N PHE A 264 -19.36 -15.26 -31.95
CA PHE A 264 -18.70 -16.16 -32.90
C PHE A 264 -17.17 -16.00 -33.13
N TRP A 265 -16.45 -17.10 -32.86
CA TRP A 265 -15.10 -17.46 -33.36
C TRP A 265 -13.85 -16.92 -32.63
N GLY A 266 -13.86 -16.95 -31.29
CA GLY A 266 -12.67 -16.68 -30.46
C GLY A 266 -12.41 -17.72 -29.36
N GLY A 267 -12.64 -19.01 -29.61
CA GLY A 267 -12.67 -20.06 -28.57
C GLY A 267 -11.39 -20.29 -27.75
N ARG A 268 -10.24 -19.80 -28.21
CA ARG A 268 -8.93 -19.92 -27.52
C ARG A 268 -8.53 -18.69 -26.70
N GLU A 269 -8.92 -17.48 -27.11
CA GLU A 269 -8.51 -16.25 -26.43
C GLU A 269 -9.25 -16.04 -25.10
N VAL A 270 -10.55 -16.36 -25.08
CA VAL A 270 -11.38 -16.26 -23.86
C VAL A 270 -10.93 -17.26 -22.77
N THR A 271 -10.35 -18.42 -23.15
CA THR A 271 -9.87 -19.42 -22.17
C THR A 271 -8.51 -19.11 -21.57
N ALA A 272 -7.63 -18.46 -22.32
CA ALA A 272 -6.34 -18.00 -21.80
C ALA A 272 -6.55 -16.90 -20.75
N GLY A 273 -7.39 -15.90 -21.06
CA GLY A 273 -7.74 -14.83 -20.11
C GLY A 273 -8.43 -15.35 -18.84
N LEU A 274 -9.29 -16.36 -18.96
CA LEU A 274 -9.95 -17.02 -17.83
C LEU A 274 -8.97 -17.70 -16.85
N ARG A 275 -7.94 -18.38 -17.37
CA ARG A 275 -6.96 -19.08 -16.53
C ARG A 275 -5.97 -18.10 -15.89
N GLU A 276 -5.57 -17.08 -16.64
CA GLU A 276 -4.72 -15.99 -16.19
C GLU A 276 -5.39 -15.24 -15.03
N ILE A 277 -6.64 -14.82 -15.21
CA ILE A 277 -7.39 -14.12 -14.16
C ILE A 277 -7.63 -15.01 -12.94
N ARG A 278 -7.92 -16.32 -13.10
CA ARG A 278 -8.05 -17.23 -11.95
C ARG A 278 -6.76 -17.37 -11.13
N ILE A 279 -5.61 -17.40 -11.79
CA ILE A 279 -4.29 -17.40 -11.11
C ILE A 279 -4.10 -16.08 -10.39
N ASP A 280 -4.42 -14.96 -11.05
CA ASP A 280 -4.34 -13.62 -10.48
C ASP A 280 -5.22 -13.47 -9.24
N MET A 281 -6.45 -13.99 -9.28
CA MET A 281 -7.38 -14.01 -8.16
C MET A 281 -6.87 -14.84 -6.96
N ALA A 282 -6.31 -16.03 -7.22
CA ALA A 282 -5.80 -16.90 -6.16
C ALA A 282 -4.58 -16.27 -5.47
N ARG A 283 -3.69 -15.63 -6.25
CA ARG A 283 -2.52 -14.93 -5.72
C ARG A 283 -2.92 -13.73 -4.87
N MET A 284 -3.83 -12.87 -5.35
CA MET A 284 -4.34 -11.72 -4.59
C MET A 284 -4.92 -12.15 -3.24
N ALA A 285 -5.68 -13.25 -3.22
CA ALA A 285 -6.23 -13.81 -1.99
C ALA A 285 -5.16 -14.34 -1.01
N ASP A 286 -4.13 -15.03 -1.53
CA ASP A 286 -3.00 -15.52 -0.73
C ASP A 286 -2.18 -14.37 -0.12
N GLU A 287 -2.03 -13.27 -0.84
CA GLU A 287 -1.28 -12.09 -0.39
C GLU A 287 -2.03 -11.32 0.70
N ILE A 288 -3.32 -11.05 0.51
CA ILE A 288 -4.19 -10.44 1.53
C ILE A 288 -4.13 -11.21 2.86
N THR A 289 -4.02 -12.54 2.80
CA THR A 289 -4.04 -13.42 3.98
C THR A 289 -2.69 -13.48 4.71
N ASN A 290 -1.57 -13.20 4.03
CA ASN A 290 -0.24 -13.40 4.62
C ASN A 290 0.35 -12.17 5.30
N ILE A 291 -0.13 -10.95 5.03
CA ILE A 291 0.54 -9.73 5.50
C ILE A 291 0.45 -9.53 7.03
N THR A 292 -0.51 -10.16 7.70
CA THR A 292 -0.80 -9.96 9.14
C THR A 292 0.00 -10.85 10.11
N LYS A 293 0.84 -11.77 9.62
CA LYS A 293 1.48 -12.81 10.46
C LYS A 293 2.73 -12.38 11.24
N PHE A 294 3.04 -11.08 11.32
CA PHE A 294 4.44 -10.65 11.54
C PHE A 294 4.69 -9.70 12.73
N PHE A 295 3.88 -9.72 13.78
CA PHE A 295 4.14 -8.91 14.98
C PHE A 295 4.63 -9.79 16.12
N GLY A 296 5.96 -9.82 16.32
CA GLY A 296 6.59 -10.49 17.46
C GLY A 296 6.54 -9.68 18.77
N ASP A 297 5.98 -8.47 18.74
CA ASP A 297 5.74 -7.60 19.91
C ASP A 297 4.27 -7.17 19.98
N TRP A 298 3.67 -7.28 21.16
CA TRP A 298 2.30 -6.85 21.44
C TRP A 298 2.08 -5.35 21.22
N HIS A 299 3.08 -4.50 21.46
CA HIS A 299 2.96 -3.06 21.19
C HIS A 299 2.84 -2.76 19.70
N LEU A 300 3.72 -3.35 18.88
CA LEU A 300 3.68 -3.20 17.42
C LEU A 300 2.39 -3.79 16.84
N ALA A 301 1.88 -4.89 17.40
CA ALA A 301 0.59 -5.44 17.03
C ALA A 301 -0.57 -4.45 17.29
N ARG A 302 -0.54 -3.72 18.42
CA ARG A 302 -1.55 -2.69 18.72
C ARG A 302 -1.46 -1.48 17.80
N VAL A 303 -0.24 -1.02 17.50
CA VAL A 303 0.00 0.03 16.51
C VAL A 303 -0.57 -0.38 15.15
N TYR A 304 -0.26 -1.59 14.71
CA TYR A 304 -0.77 -2.13 13.46
C TYR A 304 -2.30 -2.27 13.44
N GLN A 305 -2.90 -2.73 14.54
CA GLN A 305 -4.35 -2.88 14.64
C GLN A 305 -5.05 -1.52 14.51
N GLN A 306 -4.56 -0.51 15.22
CA GLN A 306 -5.11 0.84 15.13
C GLN A 306 -4.94 1.45 13.72
N LEU A 307 -3.80 1.21 13.06
CA LEU A 307 -3.60 1.60 11.66
C LEU A 307 -4.56 0.89 10.73
N SER A 308 -4.73 -0.42 10.90
CA SER A 308 -5.60 -1.23 10.04
C SER A 308 -7.05 -0.77 10.15
N ASP A 309 -7.50 -0.45 11.36
CA ASP A 309 -8.83 0.11 11.62
C ASP A 309 -8.95 1.51 11.01
N ARG A 310 -7.95 2.39 11.20
CA ARG A 310 -7.98 3.75 10.64
C ARG A 310 -7.98 3.74 9.12
N PHE A 311 -7.16 2.89 8.49
CA PHE A 311 -7.07 2.73 7.03
C PHE A 311 -8.21 1.91 6.43
N HIS A 312 -9.13 1.38 7.25
CA HIS A 312 -10.21 0.50 6.82
C HIS A 312 -9.71 -0.71 6.01
N LEU A 313 -8.53 -1.26 6.34
CA LEU A 313 -7.91 -2.36 5.57
C LEU A 313 -8.81 -3.60 5.51
N GLY A 314 -9.57 -3.87 6.58
CA GLY A 314 -10.55 -4.95 6.61
C GLY A 314 -11.71 -4.76 5.64
N ASP A 315 -12.22 -3.52 5.51
CA ASP A 315 -13.32 -3.18 4.61
C ASP A 315 -12.88 -3.25 3.14
N TRP A 316 -11.69 -2.72 2.85
CA TRP A 316 -11.04 -2.85 1.54
C TRP A 316 -10.85 -4.32 1.16
N SER A 317 -10.26 -5.11 2.04
CA SER A 317 -10.07 -6.55 1.84
C SER A 317 -11.39 -7.27 1.59
N THR A 318 -12.44 -6.95 2.34
CA THR A 318 -13.78 -7.55 2.15
C THR A 318 -14.37 -7.18 0.79
N THR A 319 -14.23 -5.92 0.37
CA THR A 319 -14.71 -5.43 -0.93
C THR A 319 -13.99 -6.12 -2.09
N VAL A 320 -12.66 -6.19 -2.03
CA VAL A 320 -11.82 -6.91 -3.01
C VAL A 320 -12.21 -8.39 -3.09
N ASN A 321 -12.37 -9.06 -1.95
CA ASN A 321 -12.79 -10.47 -1.90
C ASN A 321 -14.18 -10.69 -2.51
N HIS A 322 -15.13 -9.77 -2.28
CA HIS A 322 -16.43 -9.83 -2.93
C HIS A 322 -16.31 -9.67 -4.44
N LYS A 323 -15.57 -8.66 -4.92
CA LYS A 323 -15.33 -8.45 -6.37
C LYS A 323 -14.67 -9.66 -7.03
N LEU A 324 -13.67 -10.26 -6.37
CA LEU A 324 -13.05 -11.53 -6.78
C LEU A 324 -14.11 -12.63 -6.93
N LYS A 325 -14.93 -12.87 -5.89
CA LYS A 325 -15.97 -13.91 -5.92
C LYS A 325 -16.95 -13.69 -7.08
N THR A 326 -17.48 -12.48 -7.22
CA THR A 326 -18.42 -12.13 -8.30
C THR A 326 -17.80 -12.34 -9.69
N LEU A 327 -16.53 -11.97 -9.87
CA LEU A 327 -15.82 -12.19 -11.12
C LEU A 327 -15.70 -13.69 -11.43
N GLY A 328 -15.39 -14.51 -10.41
CA GLY A 328 -15.38 -15.97 -10.53
C GLY A 328 -16.73 -16.55 -10.96
N GLU A 329 -17.83 -16.11 -10.35
CA GLU A 329 -19.20 -16.55 -10.66
C GLU A 329 -19.62 -16.19 -12.10
N LEU A 330 -19.36 -14.95 -12.55
CA LEU A 330 -19.65 -14.53 -13.93
C LEU A 330 -18.90 -15.40 -14.96
N TYR A 331 -17.65 -15.76 -14.65
CA TYR A 331 -16.86 -16.61 -15.52
C TYR A 331 -17.33 -18.06 -15.56
N GLU A 332 -17.82 -18.59 -14.44
CA GLU A 332 -18.44 -19.91 -14.42
C GLU A 332 -19.70 -19.94 -15.29
N LEU A 333 -20.53 -18.89 -15.22
CA LEU A 333 -21.70 -18.72 -16.06
C LEU A 333 -21.32 -18.70 -17.55
N LEU A 334 -20.33 -17.87 -17.94
CA LEU A 334 -19.84 -17.81 -19.32
C LEU A 334 -19.30 -19.15 -19.82
N ASN A 335 -18.59 -19.89 -18.97
CA ASN A 335 -18.05 -21.20 -19.34
C ASN A 335 -19.16 -22.27 -19.48
N GLN A 336 -20.19 -22.24 -18.63
CA GLN A 336 -21.36 -23.12 -18.74
C GLN A 336 -22.12 -22.88 -20.04
N GLU A 337 -22.41 -21.63 -20.40
CA GLU A 337 -23.07 -21.33 -21.67
C GLU A 337 -22.28 -21.84 -22.88
N ARG A 338 -20.95 -21.71 -22.83
CA ARG A 338 -20.07 -22.20 -23.89
C ARG A 338 -20.13 -23.72 -24.00
N MET A 339 -20.09 -24.44 -22.87
CA MET A 339 -20.18 -25.90 -22.88
C MET A 339 -21.54 -26.38 -23.40
N ASN A 340 -22.63 -25.69 -23.05
CA ASN A 340 -23.96 -25.94 -23.60
C ASN A 340 -24.02 -25.68 -25.11
N ARG A 341 -23.41 -24.59 -25.61
CA ARG A 341 -23.31 -24.34 -27.07
C ARG A 341 -22.49 -25.40 -27.80
N TRP A 342 -21.40 -25.89 -27.22
CA TRP A 342 -20.63 -27.00 -27.79
C TRP A 342 -21.42 -28.30 -27.82
N MET A 343 -22.19 -28.59 -26.77
CA MET A 343 -23.08 -29.74 -26.73
C MET A 343 -24.14 -29.64 -27.83
N LEU A 344 -24.78 -28.47 -27.97
CA LEU A 344 -25.76 -28.23 -29.04
C LEU A 344 -25.12 -28.35 -30.43
N PHE A 345 -23.91 -27.82 -30.63
CA PHE A 345 -23.19 -27.97 -31.89
C PHE A 345 -22.90 -29.44 -32.20
N LEU A 346 -22.47 -30.21 -31.20
CA LEU A 346 -22.20 -31.64 -31.34
C LEU A 346 -23.49 -32.42 -31.64
N GLU A 347 -24.61 -32.04 -31.03
CA GLU A 347 -25.95 -32.58 -31.34
C GLU A 347 -26.33 -32.28 -32.79
N VAL A 348 -26.17 -31.04 -33.25
CA VAL A 348 -26.44 -30.65 -34.65
C VAL A 348 -25.52 -31.41 -35.61
N CYS A 349 -24.23 -31.58 -35.30
CA CYS A 349 -23.32 -32.37 -36.12
C CYS A 349 -23.74 -33.84 -36.22
N ILE A 350 -24.19 -34.45 -35.11
CA ILE A 350 -24.72 -35.82 -35.10
C ILE A 350 -25.98 -35.91 -35.98
N VAL A 351 -26.90 -34.96 -35.85
CA VAL A 351 -28.12 -34.91 -36.68
C VAL A 351 -27.77 -34.77 -38.16
N LEU A 352 -26.81 -33.91 -38.51
CA LEU A 352 -26.34 -33.74 -39.90
C LEU A 352 -25.69 -35.01 -40.45
N LEU A 353 -24.89 -35.72 -39.64
CA LEU A 353 -24.31 -37.01 -40.04
C LEU A 353 -25.39 -38.05 -40.32
N PHE A 354 -26.43 -38.15 -39.48
CA PHE A 354 -27.56 -39.05 -39.72
C PHE A 354 -28.32 -38.72 -41.00
N VAL A 355 -28.57 -37.44 -41.27
CA VAL A 355 -29.23 -37.01 -42.51
C VAL A 355 -28.38 -37.34 -43.73
N ALA A 356 -27.07 -37.14 -43.66
CA ALA A 356 -26.14 -37.49 -44.74
C ALA A 356 -26.09 -39.00 -45.02
N ASP A 357 -26.04 -39.83 -43.96
CA ASP A 357 -26.09 -41.29 -44.09
C ASP A 357 -27.40 -41.77 -44.72
N LEU A 358 -28.54 -41.23 -44.29
CA LEU A 358 -29.84 -41.56 -44.87
C LEU A 358 -29.90 -41.20 -46.36
N ALA A 359 -29.38 -40.02 -46.73
CA ALA A 359 -29.32 -39.58 -48.12
C ALA A 359 -28.41 -40.48 -48.96
N LEU A 360 -27.26 -40.89 -48.43
CA LEU A 360 -26.33 -41.81 -49.10
C LEU A 360 -27.00 -43.17 -49.37
N ILE A 361 -27.67 -43.73 -48.36
CA ILE A 361 -28.41 -45.01 -48.49
C ILE A 361 -29.52 -44.87 -49.53
N PHE A 362 -30.23 -43.75 -49.56
CA PHE A 362 -31.28 -43.51 -50.55
C PHE A 362 -30.72 -43.46 -51.98
N VAL A 363 -29.58 -42.77 -52.18
CA VAL A 363 -28.90 -42.71 -53.50
C VAL A 363 -28.32 -44.05 -53.92
N LEU A 364 -27.84 -44.88 -52.98
CA LEU A 364 -27.31 -46.22 -53.27
C LEU A 364 -28.40 -47.28 -53.51
N SER A 365 -29.64 -47.00 -53.12
CA SER A 365 -30.79 -47.92 -53.25
C SER A 365 -31.69 -47.62 -54.45
N HIS A 366 -31.42 -46.55 -55.19
CA HIS A 366 -31.93 -46.29 -56.54
C HIS A 366 -30.81 -46.53 -57.56
#